data_AF-A0A661WEH2-F1
#
_entry.id   AF-A0A661WEH2-F1
#
_cell.length_a   1.000
_cell.length_b   1.000
_cell.length_c   1.000
_cell.angle_alpha   90.00
_cell.angle_beta   90.00
_cell.angle_gamma   90.00
#
_symmetry.space_group_name_H-M   'P 1'
#
loop_
_entity.id
_entity.type
_entity.pdbx_description
1 polymer ?
#
loop_
_entity_poly.entity_id
_entity_poly.type
_entity_poly.pdbx_seq_one_letter_code
_entity_poly.pdbx_strand_id
1 'polypeptide(L)'
;TLKELSAKGYVQTMRPGDTGIGFTLESLLNITENNSGEPDFIYNGVPFELKSHRSGASSNITLITKTPYWDPMPQWDMITKYGYPDKKGRQALKVTMKVDEFNSQGLGLKLSDNRLDIVHRSDGVTAYFLIDEVREKVRTKLYENLLLVFADTKRDGEVEFFHFNRATLLRKLSANKFKRLLNDGLMVFEFRMHIRSPDEGKGDHSVRDHGPGFRLSQRHISKLYEYEEEFFP
;
A
#
# COMPACT_ATOMS: atom_id res chain seq x y z
N THR A 1 8.68 4.45 -26.62
CA THR A 1 9.29 5.14 -25.46
C THR A 1 8.23 5.90 -24.67
N LEU A 2 8.50 6.36 -23.44
CA LEU A 2 7.54 7.21 -22.70
C LEU A 2 7.23 8.53 -23.44
N LYS A 3 8.22 9.10 -24.14
CA LYS A 3 8.04 10.30 -25.00
C LYS A 3 7.04 10.07 -26.12
N GLU A 4 7.18 8.96 -26.84
CA GLU A 4 6.20 8.57 -27.87
C GLU A 4 4.80 8.33 -27.29
N LEU A 5 4.73 7.75 -26.09
CA LEU A 5 3.44 7.53 -25.42
C LEU A 5 2.79 8.85 -25.00
N SER A 6 3.55 9.77 -24.42
CA SER A 6 3.08 11.13 -24.06
C SER A 6 2.56 11.88 -25.29
N ALA A 7 3.28 11.79 -26.42
CA ALA A 7 2.90 12.43 -27.68
C ALA A 7 1.59 11.90 -28.29
N LYS A 8 1.14 10.69 -27.94
CA LYS A 8 -0.16 10.13 -28.38
C LYS A 8 -1.35 10.83 -27.71
N GLY A 9 -1.14 11.59 -26.63
CA GLY A 9 -2.21 12.20 -25.86
C GLY A 9 -3.00 11.14 -25.08
N TYR A 10 -4.33 11.28 -25.08
CA TYR A 10 -5.21 10.38 -24.35
C TYR A 10 -5.40 9.03 -25.06
N VAL A 11 -5.01 7.95 -24.39
CA VAL A 11 -5.26 6.57 -24.82
C VAL A 11 -6.39 5.95 -24.00
N GLN A 12 -7.20 5.11 -24.64
CA GLN A 12 -8.28 4.40 -23.95
C GLN A 12 -7.72 3.34 -22.99
N THR A 13 -8.37 3.16 -21.83
CA THR A 13 -8.03 2.06 -20.92
C THR A 13 -8.18 0.70 -21.60
N MET A 14 -7.21 -0.18 -21.36
CA MET A 14 -7.24 -1.56 -21.84
C MET A 14 -7.85 -2.55 -20.82
N ARG A 15 -8.13 -2.09 -19.59
CA ARG A 15 -8.74 -2.89 -18.52
C ARG A 15 -9.60 -1.99 -17.63
N PRO A 16 -10.84 -2.36 -17.28
CA PRO A 16 -11.68 -1.54 -16.41
C PRO A 16 -11.16 -1.55 -14.96
N GLY A 17 -11.47 -0.48 -14.22
CA GLY A 17 -11.21 -0.38 -12.79
C GLY A 17 -9.84 0.17 -12.40
N ASP A 18 -9.51 0.04 -11.11
CA ASP A 18 -8.34 0.69 -10.52
C ASP A 18 -7.01 0.26 -11.15
N THR A 19 -6.90 -1.01 -11.55
CA THR A 19 -5.72 -1.61 -12.17
C THR A 19 -5.58 -1.28 -13.66
N GLY A 20 -6.57 -0.62 -14.26
CA GLY A 20 -6.60 -0.28 -15.68
C GLY A 20 -5.42 0.56 -16.13
N ILE A 21 -5.01 1.54 -15.31
CA ILE A 21 -3.89 2.44 -15.62
C ILE A 21 -2.55 1.70 -15.74
N GLY A 22 -2.26 0.77 -14.82
CA GLY A 22 -1.02 -0.01 -14.81
C GLY A 22 -0.97 -0.95 -16.01
N PHE A 23 -2.04 -1.73 -16.18
CA PHE A 23 -2.16 -2.65 -17.31
C PHE A 23 -2.04 -1.94 -18.67
N THR A 24 -2.67 -0.77 -18.82
CA THR A 24 -2.59 0.01 -20.06
C THR A 24 -1.17 0.51 -20.31
N LEU A 25 -0.47 1.01 -19.27
CA LEU A 25 0.91 1.48 -19.40
C LEU A 25 1.86 0.34 -19.78
N GLU A 26 1.81 -0.78 -19.06
CA GLU A 26 2.63 -1.97 -19.31
C GLU A 26 2.43 -2.47 -20.75
N SER A 27 1.17 -2.62 -21.16
CA SER A 27 0.81 -3.04 -22.52
C SER A 27 1.37 -2.10 -23.59
N LEU A 28 1.28 -0.77 -23.38
CA LEU A 28 1.79 0.22 -24.33
C LEU A 28 3.32 0.31 -24.37
N LEU A 29 4.00 -0.14 -23.32
CA LEU A 29 5.46 -0.27 -23.25
C LEU A 29 5.95 -1.66 -23.65
N ASN A 30 5.05 -2.58 -24.02
CA ASN A 30 5.34 -3.99 -24.30
C ASN A 30 6.03 -4.71 -23.12
N ILE A 31 5.63 -4.36 -21.89
CA ILE A 31 6.04 -5.06 -20.68
C ILE A 31 5.00 -6.15 -20.40
N THR A 32 5.45 -7.40 -20.32
CA THR A 32 4.57 -8.54 -20.03
C THR A 32 4.29 -8.58 -18.53
N GLU A 33 3.01 -8.65 -18.15
CA GLU A 33 2.57 -8.81 -16.76
C GLU A 33 3.26 -10.04 -16.13
N ASN A 34 4.05 -9.81 -15.08
CA ASN A 34 4.77 -10.87 -14.39
C ASN A 34 4.15 -11.16 -13.02
N ASN A 35 3.89 -12.44 -12.73
CA ASN A 35 3.32 -12.89 -11.46
C ASN A 35 4.39 -13.39 -10.46
N SER A 36 5.68 -13.42 -10.84
CA SER A 36 6.75 -14.01 -10.01
C SER A 36 7.40 -13.04 -9.02
N GLY A 37 6.93 -11.78 -8.96
CA GLY A 37 7.49 -10.76 -8.07
C GLY A 37 8.86 -10.25 -8.49
N GLU A 38 9.27 -10.51 -9.73
CA GLU A 38 10.45 -9.95 -10.42
C GLU A 38 10.24 -8.47 -10.82
N PRO A 39 11.32 -7.71 -11.09
CA PRO A 39 11.20 -6.33 -11.56
C PRO A 39 10.55 -6.27 -12.94
N ASP A 40 9.78 -5.22 -13.20
CA ASP A 40 9.07 -5.05 -14.47
C ASP A 40 10.00 -4.93 -15.68
N PHE A 41 11.19 -4.33 -15.51
CA PHE A 41 12.18 -4.23 -16.59
C PHE A 41 13.61 -4.07 -16.08
N ILE A 42 14.57 -4.35 -16.98
CA ILE A 42 16.00 -4.14 -16.77
C ILE A 42 16.46 -3.03 -17.72
N TYR A 43 17.12 -2.01 -17.17
CA TYR A 43 17.73 -0.93 -17.93
C TYR A 43 19.19 -0.78 -17.54
N ASN A 44 20.10 -0.89 -18.53
CA ASN A 44 21.55 -0.89 -18.31
C ASN A 44 22.04 -1.88 -17.23
N GLY A 45 21.44 -3.08 -17.19
CA GLY A 45 21.77 -4.11 -16.19
C GLY A 45 21.22 -3.86 -14.79
N VAL A 46 20.41 -2.81 -14.61
CA VAL A 46 19.80 -2.44 -13.33
C VAL A 46 18.30 -2.77 -13.37
N PRO A 47 17.75 -3.46 -12.34
CA PRO A 47 16.33 -3.75 -12.26
C PRO A 47 15.51 -2.53 -11.82
N PHE A 48 14.34 -2.38 -12.42
CA PHE A 48 13.35 -1.34 -12.10
C PHE A 48 11.96 -1.94 -11.95
N GLU A 49 11.28 -1.49 -10.90
CA GLU A 49 9.82 -1.59 -10.80
C GLU A 49 9.17 -0.44 -11.58
N LEU A 50 8.02 -0.67 -12.17
CA LEU A 50 7.17 0.32 -12.84
C LEU A 50 5.87 0.47 -12.04
N LYS A 51 5.48 1.71 -11.74
CA LYS A 51 4.13 1.99 -11.22
C LYS A 51 3.51 3.19 -11.88
N SER A 52 2.21 3.11 -12.11
CA SER A 52 1.44 4.20 -12.69
C SER A 52 0.48 4.82 -11.68
N HIS A 53 0.37 6.15 -11.68
CA HIS A 53 -0.52 6.90 -10.81
C HIS A 53 -1.41 7.86 -11.61
N ARG A 54 -2.67 8.02 -11.18
CA ARG A 54 -3.54 9.08 -11.69
C ARG A 54 -3.11 10.39 -11.03
N SER A 55 -2.81 11.45 -11.80
CA SER A 55 -2.19 12.70 -11.29
C SER A 55 -2.96 13.35 -10.12
N GLY A 56 -4.29 13.23 -10.08
CA GLY A 56 -5.14 13.77 -9.02
C GLY A 56 -5.26 12.91 -7.75
N ALA A 57 -4.75 11.67 -7.77
CA ALA A 57 -4.93 10.75 -6.65
C ALA A 57 -4.12 11.17 -5.42
N SER A 58 -4.80 11.37 -4.30
CA SER A 58 -4.19 11.64 -2.99
C SER A 58 -4.41 10.52 -1.97
N SER A 59 -5.20 9.51 -2.33
CA SER A 59 -5.62 8.46 -1.42
C SER A 59 -4.44 7.59 -0.96
N ASN A 60 -4.54 7.10 0.27
CA ASN A 60 -3.62 6.10 0.78
C ASN A 60 -3.79 4.80 0.01
N ILE A 61 -2.71 4.29 -0.58
CA ILE A 61 -2.67 2.96 -1.15
C ILE A 61 -2.19 1.95 -0.11
N THR A 62 -2.57 0.68 -0.28
CA THR A 62 -1.91 -0.39 0.47
C THR A 62 -0.53 -0.62 -0.13
N LEU A 63 0.50 -0.20 0.60
CA LEU A 63 1.88 -0.43 0.19
C LEU A 63 2.18 -1.92 0.30
N ILE A 64 2.00 -2.54 1.47
CA ILE A 64 2.12 -4.00 1.64
C ILE A 64 1.05 -4.52 2.59
N THR A 65 0.73 -5.80 2.47
CA THR A 65 -0.06 -6.54 3.47
C THR A 65 0.86 -7.36 4.37
N LYS A 66 0.62 -7.28 5.68
CA LYS A 66 1.33 -8.07 6.68
C LYS A 66 0.48 -8.18 7.94
N THR A 67 0.25 -9.40 8.39
CA THR A 67 -0.35 -9.69 9.69
C THR A 67 0.69 -9.50 10.79
N PRO A 68 0.34 -8.87 11.93
CA PRO A 68 1.25 -8.78 13.07
C PRO A 68 1.45 -10.14 13.71
N TYR A 69 2.48 -10.22 14.55
CA TYR A 69 2.57 -11.26 15.56
C TYR A 69 1.53 -10.97 16.64
N TRP A 70 0.59 -11.90 16.81
CA TRP A 70 -0.50 -11.84 17.78
C TRP A 70 -0.02 -12.28 19.17
N ASP A 71 0.84 -11.47 19.78
CA ASP A 71 1.45 -11.69 21.08
C ASP A 71 1.67 -10.32 21.76
N PRO A 72 1.23 -10.12 23.02
CA PRO A 72 0.62 -11.10 23.92
C PRO A 72 -0.85 -11.41 23.65
N MET A 73 -1.51 -10.65 22.77
CA MET A 73 -2.95 -10.79 22.54
C MET A 73 -3.25 -11.58 21.25
N PRO A 74 -3.97 -12.70 21.34
CA PRO A 74 -4.49 -13.42 20.18
C PRO A 74 -5.40 -12.54 19.29
N GLN A 75 -5.42 -12.81 17.99
CA GLN A 75 -6.29 -12.10 17.02
C GLN A 75 -7.75 -12.06 17.45
N TRP A 76 -8.24 -13.18 17.98
CA TRP A 76 -9.61 -13.32 18.44
C TRP A 76 -9.95 -12.35 19.58
N ASP A 77 -9.05 -12.24 20.55
CA ASP A 77 -9.23 -11.36 21.70
C ASP A 77 -9.13 -9.88 21.28
N MET A 78 -8.23 -9.54 20.35
CA MET A 78 -8.12 -8.20 19.79
C MET A 78 -9.44 -7.72 19.16
N ILE A 79 -10.07 -8.55 18.32
CA ILE A 79 -11.30 -8.18 17.61
C ILE A 79 -12.53 -8.21 18.50
N THR A 80 -12.61 -9.15 19.45
CA THR A 80 -13.75 -9.23 20.38
C THR A 80 -13.70 -8.13 21.42
N LYS A 81 -12.51 -7.77 21.93
CA LYS A 81 -12.34 -6.73 22.95
C LYS A 81 -12.39 -5.31 22.40
N TYR A 82 -11.72 -5.03 21.28
CA TYR A 82 -11.59 -3.65 20.75
C TYR A 82 -12.37 -3.40 19.46
N GLY A 83 -12.97 -4.43 18.88
CA GLY A 83 -13.83 -4.28 17.71
C GLY A 83 -15.17 -3.61 18.04
N TYR A 84 -15.97 -3.39 17.01
CA TYR A 84 -17.29 -2.80 17.07
C TYR A 84 -18.20 -3.44 15.99
N PRO A 85 -19.53 -3.43 16.16
CA PRO A 85 -20.46 -3.88 15.13
C PRO A 85 -20.33 -3.03 13.87
N ASP A 86 -20.04 -3.64 12.71
CA ASP A 86 -20.04 -2.95 11.44
C ASP A 86 -21.46 -2.69 10.91
N LYS A 87 -21.58 -2.05 9.74
CA LYS A 87 -22.89 -1.74 9.11
C LYS A 87 -23.79 -2.97 8.88
N LYS A 88 -23.22 -4.18 8.88
CA LYS A 88 -23.95 -5.45 8.74
C LYS A 88 -24.16 -6.15 10.09
N GLY A 89 -23.86 -5.49 11.21
CA GLY A 89 -23.97 -6.04 12.55
C GLY A 89 -22.86 -7.01 12.96
N ARG A 90 -21.82 -7.18 12.14
CA ARG A 90 -20.71 -8.12 12.43
C ARG A 90 -19.67 -7.45 13.31
N GLN A 91 -19.17 -8.15 14.31
CA GLN A 91 -18.05 -7.67 15.13
C GLN A 91 -16.81 -7.46 14.23
N ALA A 92 -16.35 -6.22 14.12
CA ALA A 92 -15.28 -5.83 13.21
C ALA A 92 -14.23 -4.95 13.87
N LEU A 93 -12.99 -5.06 13.41
CA LEU A 93 -11.93 -4.12 13.74
C LEU A 93 -11.36 -3.56 12.44
N LYS A 94 -11.91 -2.39 12.05
CA LYS A 94 -11.52 -1.65 10.85
C LYS A 94 -11.00 -0.28 11.27
N VAL A 95 -9.73 -0.22 11.64
CA VAL A 95 -9.13 0.98 12.25
C VAL A 95 -7.79 1.31 11.62
N THR A 96 -7.49 2.60 11.53
CA THR A 96 -6.18 3.12 11.17
C THR A 96 -5.38 3.45 12.43
N MET A 97 -4.12 3.09 12.44
CA MET A 97 -3.18 3.31 13.55
C MET A 97 -1.93 4.00 13.03
N LYS A 98 -1.41 4.92 13.83
CA LYS A 98 -0.22 5.73 13.56
C LYS A 98 0.73 5.64 14.75
N VAL A 99 2.00 5.96 14.52
CA VAL A 99 2.98 6.08 15.61
C VAL A 99 2.59 7.25 16.51
N ASP A 100 2.63 7.01 17.82
CA ASP A 100 2.40 7.99 18.89
C ASP A 100 1.04 8.70 18.88
N GLU A 101 0.08 8.21 18.09
CA GLU A 101 -1.32 8.65 18.10
C GLU A 101 -2.25 7.45 18.38
N PHE A 102 -3.25 7.67 19.23
CA PHE A 102 -4.29 6.67 19.49
C PHE A 102 -5.61 7.04 18.82
N ASN A 103 -6.19 6.11 18.08
CA ASN A 103 -7.50 6.26 17.46
C ASN A 103 -8.67 6.17 18.47
N SER A 104 -9.91 6.22 17.96
CA SER A 104 -11.14 6.18 18.78
C SER A 104 -11.35 4.88 19.53
N GLN A 105 -10.80 3.75 19.04
CA GLN A 105 -10.81 2.46 19.74
C GLN A 105 -9.66 2.34 20.74
N GLY A 106 -8.92 3.43 21.00
CA GLY A 106 -7.81 3.45 21.93
C GLY A 106 -6.56 2.75 21.42
N LEU A 107 -6.49 2.38 20.13
CA LEU A 107 -5.35 1.69 19.53
C LEU A 107 -4.40 2.66 18.82
N GLY A 108 -3.10 2.41 18.92
CA GLY A 108 -2.03 3.20 18.30
C GLY A 108 -0.80 2.33 18.00
N LEU A 109 0.24 2.94 17.44
CA LEU A 109 1.52 2.29 17.20
C LEU A 109 2.61 2.92 18.08
N LYS A 110 3.60 2.10 18.46
CA LYS A 110 4.81 2.58 19.12
C LYS A 110 6.02 2.01 18.39
N LEU A 111 6.87 2.88 17.86
CA LEU A 111 8.08 2.46 17.16
C LEU A 111 9.26 2.37 18.14
N SER A 112 10.03 1.29 18.00
CA SER A 112 11.34 1.07 18.63
C SER A 112 12.34 0.67 17.54
N ASP A 113 13.59 0.40 17.92
CA ASP A 113 14.66 0.13 16.95
C ASP A 113 14.37 -1.08 16.03
N ASN A 114 13.78 -2.15 16.59
CA ASN A 114 13.52 -3.41 15.90
C ASN A 114 12.02 -3.79 15.80
N ARG A 115 11.15 -3.16 16.61
CA ARG A 115 9.73 -3.48 16.67
C ARG A 115 8.84 -2.27 16.40
N LEU A 116 7.72 -2.54 15.75
CA LEU A 116 6.58 -1.65 15.72
C LEU A 116 5.45 -2.33 16.49
N ASP A 117 5.21 -1.85 17.71
CA ASP A 117 4.20 -2.42 18.59
C ASP A 117 2.83 -1.78 18.31
N ILE A 118 1.79 -2.60 18.34
CA ILE A 118 0.40 -2.17 18.40
C ILE A 118 0.03 -2.07 19.88
N VAL A 119 -0.35 -0.88 20.31
CA VAL A 119 -0.62 -0.58 21.72
C VAL A 119 -2.06 -0.12 21.91
N HIS A 120 -2.68 -0.54 23.01
CA HIS A 120 -3.95 0.01 23.49
C HIS A 120 -3.70 0.92 24.71
N ARG A 121 -4.44 2.04 24.82
CA ARG A 121 -4.27 3.03 25.91
C ARG A 121 -4.30 2.41 27.31
N SER A 122 -5.13 1.39 27.52
CA SER A 122 -5.34 0.78 28.85
C SER A 122 -4.56 -0.51 29.07
N ASP A 123 -4.23 -1.24 28.00
CA ASP A 123 -3.70 -2.61 28.11
C ASP A 123 -2.23 -2.72 27.68
N GLY A 124 -1.64 -1.64 27.19
CA GLY A 124 -0.26 -1.64 26.71
C GLY A 124 -0.11 -2.39 25.39
N VAL A 125 0.95 -3.18 25.25
CA VAL A 125 1.28 -3.90 24.00
C VAL A 125 0.27 -5.04 23.79
N THR A 126 -0.30 -5.09 22.58
CA THR A 126 -1.30 -6.10 22.19
C THR A 126 -0.80 -7.03 21.09
N ALA A 127 -0.04 -6.51 20.13
CA ALA A 127 0.55 -7.25 19.03
C ALA A 127 1.74 -6.47 18.49
N TYR A 128 2.54 -7.04 17.58
CA TYR A 128 3.71 -6.32 17.04
C TYR A 128 4.14 -6.76 15.64
N PHE A 129 5.00 -5.96 15.02
CA PHE A 129 5.77 -6.32 13.84
C PHE A 129 7.26 -6.24 14.11
N LEU A 130 8.02 -7.14 13.49
CA LEU A 130 9.45 -6.93 13.31
C LEU A 130 9.66 -5.95 12.16
N ILE A 131 10.31 -4.82 12.43
CA ILE A 131 10.40 -3.72 11.48
C ILE A 131 11.19 -4.09 10.21
N ASP A 132 12.20 -4.95 10.36
CA ASP A 132 13.03 -5.41 9.26
C ASP A 132 12.23 -6.27 8.27
N GLU A 133 11.28 -7.07 8.74
CA GLU A 133 10.39 -7.86 7.86
C GLU A 133 9.40 -6.99 7.11
N VAL A 134 8.90 -5.93 7.76
CA VAL A 134 8.04 -4.94 7.10
C VAL A 134 8.82 -4.24 6.01
N ARG A 135 10.05 -3.78 6.33
CA ARG A 135 10.95 -3.12 5.38
C ARG A 135 11.29 -4.03 4.21
N GLU A 136 11.63 -5.28 4.47
CA GLU A 136 12.00 -6.22 3.43
C GLU A 136 10.85 -6.47 2.46
N LYS A 137 9.62 -6.63 2.96
CA LYS A 137 8.44 -6.72 2.09
C LYS A 137 8.22 -5.47 1.24
N VAL A 138 8.48 -4.28 1.78
CA VAL A 138 8.43 -3.03 0.99
C VAL A 138 9.51 -3.05 -0.08
N ARG A 139 10.74 -3.47 0.27
CA ARG A 139 11.88 -3.56 -0.65
C ARG A 139 11.62 -4.53 -1.79
N THR A 140 11.09 -5.72 -1.52
CA THR A 140 10.74 -6.69 -2.57
C THR A 140 9.64 -6.16 -3.50
N LYS A 141 8.70 -5.37 -2.98
CA LYS A 141 7.56 -4.87 -3.77
C LYS A 141 7.89 -3.61 -4.58
N LEU A 142 8.71 -2.73 -4.03
CA LEU A 142 9.02 -1.45 -4.68
C LEU A 142 10.36 -1.46 -5.41
N TYR A 143 11.21 -2.44 -5.12
CA TYR A 143 12.59 -2.53 -5.58
C TYR A 143 13.48 -1.38 -5.09
N GLU A 144 14.78 -1.48 -5.37
CA GLU A 144 15.76 -0.42 -5.11
C GLU A 144 15.57 0.78 -6.05
N ASN A 145 14.97 0.54 -7.22
CA ASN A 145 14.70 1.56 -8.22
C ASN A 145 13.27 1.41 -8.75
N LEU A 146 12.59 2.54 -8.85
CA LEU A 146 11.18 2.61 -9.22
C LEU A 146 10.97 3.73 -10.21
N LEU A 147 10.34 3.42 -11.33
CA LEU A 147 9.83 4.40 -12.27
C LEU A 147 8.35 4.64 -11.97
N LEU A 148 8.02 5.83 -11.44
CA LEU A 148 6.65 6.27 -11.30
C LEU A 148 6.22 7.02 -12.56
N VAL A 149 5.12 6.60 -13.18
CA VAL A 149 4.54 7.29 -14.34
C VAL A 149 3.18 7.85 -13.95
N PHE A 150 2.96 9.12 -14.20
CA PHE A 150 1.71 9.81 -13.90
C PHE A 150 0.91 10.01 -15.17
N ALA A 151 -0.40 9.83 -15.05
CA ALA A 151 -1.34 10.10 -16.12
C ALA A 151 -2.44 11.05 -15.68
N ASP A 152 -2.73 12.02 -16.52
CA ASP A 152 -3.99 12.75 -16.45
C ASP A 152 -5.12 11.85 -16.96
N THR A 153 -6.29 11.99 -16.34
CA THR A 153 -7.43 11.11 -16.58
C THR A 153 -8.60 11.90 -17.12
N LYS A 154 -9.25 11.37 -18.16
CA LYS A 154 -10.59 11.82 -18.59
C LYS A 154 -11.53 10.62 -18.69
N ARG A 155 -12.83 10.88 -18.64
CA ARG A 155 -13.87 9.87 -18.89
C ARG A 155 -14.81 10.33 -19.98
N ASP A 156 -15.23 9.37 -20.81
CA ASP A 156 -16.32 9.51 -21.76
C ASP A 156 -17.31 8.37 -21.50
N GLY A 157 -18.44 8.71 -20.86
CA GLY A 157 -19.35 7.73 -20.27
C GLY A 157 -18.64 6.84 -19.23
N GLU A 158 -18.69 5.52 -19.44
CA GLU A 158 -18.05 4.52 -18.59
C GLU A 158 -16.58 4.25 -18.96
N VAL A 159 -16.10 4.83 -20.06
CA VAL A 159 -14.76 4.57 -20.60
C VAL A 159 -13.76 5.59 -20.03
N GLU A 160 -12.69 5.09 -19.42
CA GLU A 160 -11.58 5.91 -18.91
C GLU A 160 -10.46 6.01 -19.95
N PHE A 161 -9.83 7.18 -20.02
CA PHE A 161 -8.67 7.44 -20.86
C PHE A 161 -7.53 8.04 -20.04
N PHE A 162 -6.30 7.73 -20.42
CA PHE A 162 -5.07 8.14 -19.74
C PHE A 162 -4.17 8.94 -20.68
N HIS A 163 -3.63 10.05 -20.21
CA HIS A 163 -2.52 10.74 -20.88
C HIS A 163 -1.29 10.67 -19.99
N PHE A 164 -0.38 9.75 -20.30
CA PHE A 164 0.86 9.54 -19.55
C PHE A 164 1.89 10.63 -19.87
N ASN A 165 1.98 11.65 -19.03
CA ASN A 165 2.65 12.92 -19.37
C ASN A 165 3.74 13.36 -18.37
N ARG A 166 3.97 12.58 -17.31
CA ARG A 166 5.05 12.81 -16.36
C ARG A 166 5.58 11.48 -15.87
N ALA A 167 6.88 11.40 -15.67
CA ALA A 167 7.52 10.27 -15.01
C ALA A 167 8.54 10.75 -13.98
N THR A 168 8.77 9.95 -12.96
CA THR A 168 9.73 10.22 -11.90
C THR A 168 10.54 8.96 -11.66
N LEU A 169 11.86 9.06 -11.82
CA LEU A 169 12.79 8.00 -11.50
C LEU A 169 13.21 8.12 -10.04
N LEU A 170 12.91 7.10 -9.26
CA LEU A 170 13.26 6.99 -7.85
C LEU A 170 14.35 5.94 -7.68
N ARG A 171 15.42 6.27 -6.96
CA ARG A 171 16.58 5.38 -6.78
C ARG A 171 17.02 5.30 -5.33
N LYS A 172 17.56 4.13 -4.96
CA LYS A 172 18.09 3.79 -3.64
C LYS A 172 17.01 3.88 -2.57
N LEU A 173 16.24 2.80 -2.41
CA LEU A 173 15.21 2.72 -1.40
C LEU A 173 15.84 2.83 0.00
N SER A 174 15.33 3.72 0.84
CA SER A 174 15.98 4.10 2.09
C SER A 174 15.30 3.52 3.30
N ALA A 175 16.03 2.68 4.05
CA ALA A 175 15.62 2.19 5.36
C ALA A 175 15.36 3.34 6.36
N ASN A 176 16.19 4.39 6.30
CA ASN A 176 16.07 5.54 7.18
C ASN A 176 14.83 6.37 6.84
N LYS A 177 14.57 6.63 5.55
CA LYS A 177 13.35 7.36 5.17
C LYS A 177 12.09 6.54 5.43
N PHE A 178 12.12 5.22 5.27
CA PHE A 178 11.04 4.33 5.69
C PHE A 178 10.68 4.50 7.17
N LYS A 179 11.69 4.44 8.07
CA LYS A 179 11.48 4.68 9.52
C LYS A 179 10.93 6.09 9.80
N ARG A 180 11.43 7.12 9.10
CA ARG A 180 10.92 8.49 9.23
C ARG A 180 9.45 8.60 8.84
N LEU A 181 9.02 8.00 7.74
CA LEU A 181 7.61 8.03 7.32
C LEU A 181 6.67 7.39 8.34
N LEU A 182 7.12 6.36 9.06
CA LEU A 182 6.36 5.77 10.18
C LEU A 182 6.27 6.75 11.36
N ASN A 183 7.41 7.29 11.80
CA ASN A 183 7.47 8.25 12.92
C ASN A 183 6.66 9.53 12.64
N ASP A 184 6.70 10.04 11.42
CA ASP A 184 5.97 11.24 11.01
C ASP A 184 4.45 10.97 10.83
N GLY A 185 3.98 9.74 11.09
CA GLY A 185 2.57 9.35 10.94
C GLY A 185 2.07 9.35 9.49
N LEU A 186 2.98 9.43 8.51
CA LEU A 186 2.65 9.44 7.08
C LEU A 186 2.42 8.03 6.54
N MET A 187 3.19 7.06 7.03
CA MET A 187 2.92 5.64 6.84
C MET A 187 2.10 5.14 8.03
N VAL A 188 0.93 4.59 7.72
CA VAL A 188 -0.03 4.13 8.72
C VAL A 188 -0.24 2.63 8.59
N PHE A 189 -0.74 1.98 9.63
CA PHE A 189 -1.17 0.59 9.55
C PHE A 189 -2.68 0.50 9.75
N GLU A 190 -3.35 -0.34 8.96
CA GLU A 190 -4.79 -0.56 9.06
C GLU A 190 -5.14 -2.01 9.33
N PHE A 191 -5.94 -2.24 10.37
CA PHE A 191 -6.73 -3.47 10.48
C PHE A 191 -7.96 -3.38 9.60
N ARG A 192 -8.29 -4.50 8.95
CA ARG A 192 -9.44 -4.63 8.05
C ARG A 192 -10.13 -5.98 8.24
N MET A 193 -10.44 -6.31 9.50
CA MET A 193 -10.97 -7.64 9.85
C MET A 193 -12.39 -7.58 10.44
N HIS A 194 -13.12 -8.68 10.29
CA HIS A 194 -14.42 -8.93 10.93
C HIS A 194 -14.56 -10.41 11.28
N ILE A 195 -15.33 -10.70 12.33
CA ILE A 195 -15.76 -12.06 12.63
C ILE A 195 -16.72 -12.50 11.53
N ARG A 196 -16.50 -13.69 10.98
CA ARG A 196 -17.41 -14.27 9.98
C ARG A 196 -18.75 -14.54 10.62
N SER A 197 -19.81 -14.26 9.89
CA SER A 197 -21.14 -14.68 10.31
C SER A 197 -21.30 -16.19 10.10
N PRO A 198 -22.16 -16.89 10.87
CA PRO A 198 -22.40 -18.33 10.71
C PRO A 198 -22.81 -18.75 9.30
N ASP A 199 -23.49 -17.88 8.56
CA ASP A 199 -23.91 -18.05 7.17
C ASP A 199 -22.75 -17.99 6.15
N GLU A 200 -21.56 -17.50 6.54
CA GLU A 200 -20.36 -17.49 5.68
C GLU A 200 -19.60 -18.85 5.67
N GLY A 201 -20.21 -19.90 6.25
CA GLY A 201 -19.88 -21.31 5.95
C GLY A 201 -18.56 -21.85 6.54
N LYS A 202 -17.98 -21.19 7.55
CA LYS A 202 -16.88 -21.75 8.36
C LYS A 202 -17.21 -21.53 9.83
N GLY A 203 -17.02 -22.58 10.64
CA GLY A 203 -17.56 -22.72 11.99
C GLY A 203 -17.29 -21.56 12.96
N ASP A 204 -17.89 -21.67 14.15
CA ASP A 204 -17.76 -20.69 15.23
C ASP A 204 -16.30 -20.31 15.46
N HIS A 205 -16.06 -19.01 15.64
CA HIS A 205 -14.76 -18.41 15.92
C HIS A 205 -13.79 -18.17 14.74
N SER A 206 -14.29 -17.96 13.51
CA SER A 206 -13.43 -17.61 12.38
C SER A 206 -13.37 -16.10 12.08
N VAL A 207 -12.16 -15.54 12.01
CA VAL A 207 -11.92 -14.13 11.61
C VAL A 207 -11.66 -14.06 10.11
N ARG A 208 -12.37 -13.18 9.41
CA ARG A 208 -12.07 -12.78 8.03
C ARG A 208 -11.25 -11.51 8.04
N ASP A 209 -9.99 -11.66 7.63
CA ASP A 209 -9.08 -10.55 7.41
C ASP A 209 -9.01 -10.19 5.92
N HIS A 210 -9.27 -8.92 5.58
CA HIS A 210 -9.17 -8.40 4.21
C HIS A 210 -7.76 -7.91 3.86
N GLY A 211 -6.75 -8.42 4.56
CA GLY A 211 -5.35 -8.08 4.36
C GLY A 211 -5.03 -6.81 5.12
N PRO A 212 -4.61 -6.88 6.38
CA PRO A 212 -4.24 -5.70 7.11
C PRO A 212 -2.90 -5.21 6.55
N GLY A 213 -2.71 -3.90 6.51
CA GLY A 213 -1.68 -3.36 5.62
C GLY A 213 -1.10 -2.04 6.05
N PHE A 214 0.18 -1.89 5.69
CA PHE A 214 0.87 -0.61 5.73
C PHE A 214 0.40 0.21 4.54
N ARG A 215 -0.06 1.42 4.82
CA ARG A 215 -0.60 2.34 3.83
C ARG A 215 0.19 3.63 3.79
N LEU A 216 0.31 4.16 2.59
CA LEU A 216 1.03 5.40 2.32
C LEU A 216 0.28 6.14 1.21
N SER A 217 0.18 7.46 1.31
CA SER A 217 -0.35 8.27 0.21
C SER A 217 0.57 8.12 -1.01
N GLN A 218 -0.01 8.04 -2.21
CA GLN A 218 0.78 7.96 -3.45
C GLN A 218 1.78 9.12 -3.57
N ARG A 219 1.41 10.30 -3.07
CA ARG A 219 2.25 11.50 -3.04
C ARG A 219 3.49 11.39 -2.15
N HIS A 220 3.54 10.39 -1.27
CA HIS A 220 4.66 10.17 -0.36
C HIS A 220 5.55 9.00 -0.77
N ILE A 221 5.26 8.31 -1.88
CA ILE A 221 6.10 7.19 -2.35
C ILE A 221 7.53 7.66 -2.65
N SER A 222 7.71 8.82 -3.27
CA SER A 222 9.06 9.34 -3.56
C SER A 222 9.88 9.60 -2.29
N LYS A 223 9.21 9.92 -1.18
CA LYS A 223 9.86 10.09 0.13
C LYS A 223 10.48 8.81 0.68
N LEU A 224 10.23 7.63 0.10
CA LEU A 224 10.93 6.39 0.48
C LEU A 224 12.34 6.27 -0.11
N TYR A 225 12.69 7.05 -1.13
CA TYR A 225 13.92 6.91 -1.90
C TYR A 225 14.91 8.03 -1.63
N GLU A 226 16.21 7.77 -1.75
CA GLU A 226 17.23 8.79 -1.57
C GLU A 226 17.24 9.82 -2.71
N TYR A 227 17.06 9.35 -3.94
CA TYR A 227 17.15 10.18 -5.14
C TYR A 227 15.84 10.17 -5.93
N GLU A 228 15.49 11.33 -6.47
CA GLU A 228 14.31 11.59 -7.28
C GLU A 228 14.72 12.44 -8.48
N GLU A 229 14.32 12.02 -9.68
CA GLU A 229 14.58 12.73 -10.93
C GLU A 229 13.29 12.75 -11.77
N GLU A 230 12.79 13.95 -12.06
CA GLU A 230 11.56 14.12 -12.85
C GLU A 230 11.86 14.20 -14.34
N PHE A 231 10.98 13.60 -15.13
CA PHE A 231 10.98 13.62 -16.58
C PHE A 231 9.59 14.01 -17.06
N PHE A 232 9.52 14.98 -17.96
CA PHE A 232 8.32 15.36 -18.69
C PHE A 232 8.46 14.82 -20.11
N PRO A 233 7.95 13.61 -20.40
CA PRO A 233 8.07 12.95 -21.70
C PRO A 233 7.31 13.68 -22.82
#